data_AF-A0A967UVK1-F1
#
_entry.id   AF-A0A967UVK1-F1
#
_cell.length_a   1.000
_cell.length_b   1.000
_cell.length_c   1.000
_cell.angle_alpha   90.00
_cell.angle_beta   90.00
_cell.angle_gamma   90.00
#
_symmetry.space_group_name_H-M   'P 1'
#
loop_
_entity.id
_entity.type
_entity.pdbx_description
1 polymer ?
#
loop_
_entity_poly.entity_id
_entity_poly.type
_entity_poly.pdbx_seq_one_letter_code
_entity_poly.pdbx_strand_id
1 'polypeptide(L)'
;TIGRPLVEVLLRAGYRVTLRPHPQTRRMNPRRVDSLVAKFGQHPRFRCEADVVSQESLHASDLMISDWSGAALDYALGLERPVLFLDVPRKVNNPDFARLDIVPFEDRIRRDIGAVVAPDRLDDIPDCVQPLISDPHRFRARIGVVRSRWVYNVGSSGARGAERILELAAESERPCQDTRSRG
;
A
#
# COMPACT_ATOMS: atom_id res chain seq x y z
N THR A 1 -15.73 -8.63 -11.83
CA THR A 1 -14.63 -7.97 -11.08
C THR A 1 -14.63 -6.50 -11.42
N ILE A 2 -14.35 -5.62 -10.47
CA ILE A 2 -14.39 -4.15 -10.65
C ILE A 2 -13.20 -3.59 -11.46
N GLY A 3 -12.17 -4.39 -11.73
CA GLY A 3 -10.96 -3.91 -12.42
C GLY A 3 -11.21 -3.42 -13.86
N ARG A 4 -12.10 -4.07 -14.62
CA ARG A 4 -12.43 -3.64 -15.98
C ARG A 4 -13.15 -2.28 -16.01
N PRO A 5 -14.29 -2.10 -15.31
CA PRO A 5 -14.96 -0.81 -15.30
C PRO A 5 -14.09 0.30 -14.71
N LEU A 6 -13.25 0.01 -13.72
CA LEU A 6 -12.29 0.97 -13.17
C LEU A 6 -11.32 1.51 -14.22
N VAL A 7 -10.65 0.62 -14.96
CA VAL A 7 -9.69 1.03 -16.00
C VAL A 7 -10.41 1.83 -17.10
N GLU A 8 -11.63 1.44 -17.46
CA GLU A 8 -12.44 2.13 -18.45
C GLU A 8 -12.79 3.56 -18.04
N VAL A 9 -13.22 3.77 -16.78
CA VAL A 9 -13.49 5.11 -16.23
C VAL A 9 -12.23 5.98 -16.29
N LEU A 10 -11.09 5.47 -15.82
CA LEU A 10 -9.84 6.23 -15.77
C LEU A 10 -9.33 6.62 -17.15
N LEU A 11 -9.37 5.70 -18.11
CA LEU A 11 -8.94 5.97 -19.49
C LEU A 11 -9.86 6.97 -20.19
N ARG A 12 -11.17 6.89 -19.96
CA ARG A 12 -12.18 7.84 -20.46
C ARG A 12 -11.97 9.24 -19.87
N ALA A 13 -11.67 9.33 -18.57
CA ALA A 13 -11.35 10.58 -17.89
C ALA A 13 -10.01 11.20 -18.29
N GLY A 14 -9.18 10.46 -19.03
CA GLY A 14 -7.98 10.99 -19.65
C GLY A 14 -6.67 10.57 -19.01
N TYR A 15 -6.71 9.80 -17.94
CA TYR A 15 -5.54 9.39 -17.17
C TYR A 15 -4.69 8.34 -17.89
N ARG A 16 -3.41 8.30 -17.51
CA ARG A 16 -2.49 7.19 -17.83
C ARG A 16 -2.62 6.13 -16.75
N VAL A 17 -2.89 4.89 -17.16
CA VAL A 17 -3.15 3.77 -16.26
C VAL A 17 -2.05 2.73 -16.42
N THR A 18 -1.32 2.47 -15.34
CA THR A 18 -0.37 1.36 -15.24
C THR A 18 -0.96 0.27 -14.36
N LEU A 19 -1.32 -0.87 -14.95
CA LEU A 19 -1.75 -2.06 -14.21
C LEU A 19 -0.52 -2.82 -13.68
N ARG A 20 -0.40 -2.93 -12.36
CA ARG A 20 0.66 -3.69 -11.68
C ARG A 20 0.09 -4.86 -10.88
N PRO A 21 -0.11 -6.04 -11.49
CA PRO A 21 -0.60 -7.20 -10.77
C PRO A 21 0.46 -7.71 -9.79
N HIS A 22 0.08 -7.97 -8.54
CA HIS A 22 0.96 -8.67 -7.59
C HIS A 22 1.37 -10.04 -8.16
N PRO A 23 2.61 -10.56 -7.97
CA PRO A 23 3.07 -11.80 -8.59
C PRO A 23 2.19 -12.99 -8.24
N GLN A 24 1.74 -13.04 -6.98
CA GLN A 24 0.82 -14.06 -6.53
C GLN A 24 -0.55 -13.94 -7.21
N THR A 25 -1.05 -12.73 -7.45
CA THR A 25 -2.30 -12.50 -8.20
C THR A 25 -2.15 -12.91 -9.66
N ARG A 26 -1.01 -12.60 -10.30
CA ARG A 26 -0.70 -13.05 -11.67
C ARG A 26 -0.69 -14.58 -11.76
N ARG A 27 -0.14 -15.27 -10.75
CA ARG A 27 -0.10 -16.75 -10.67
C ARG A 27 -1.47 -17.36 -10.39
N MET A 28 -2.22 -16.84 -9.42
CA MET A 28 -3.51 -17.42 -8.99
C MET A 28 -4.67 -17.04 -9.91
N ASN A 29 -4.61 -15.87 -10.56
CA ASN A 29 -5.70 -15.34 -11.37
C ASN A 29 -5.22 -14.78 -12.73
N PRO A 30 -4.47 -15.56 -13.54
CA PRO A 30 -3.89 -15.08 -14.81
C PRO A 30 -4.97 -14.56 -15.76
N ARG A 31 -6.10 -15.30 -15.88
CA ARG A 31 -7.25 -14.95 -16.74
C ARG A 31 -7.79 -13.54 -16.47
N ARG A 32 -7.79 -13.08 -15.21
CA ARG A 32 -8.30 -11.73 -14.86
C ARG A 32 -7.38 -10.66 -15.41
N VAL A 33 -6.07 -10.82 -15.21
CA VAL A 33 -5.05 -9.90 -15.73
C VAL A 33 -5.03 -9.93 -17.25
N ASP A 34 -5.02 -11.13 -17.85
CA ASP A 34 -5.02 -11.29 -19.31
C ASP A 34 -6.26 -10.64 -19.94
N SER A 35 -7.42 -10.71 -19.30
CA SER A 35 -8.63 -10.05 -19.80
C SER A 35 -8.56 -8.53 -19.82
N LEU A 36 -7.76 -7.92 -18.93
CA LEU A 36 -7.52 -6.47 -18.91
C LEU A 36 -6.51 -6.09 -19.99
N VAL A 37 -5.43 -6.87 -20.12
CA VAL A 37 -4.42 -6.68 -21.17
C VAL A 37 -5.03 -6.86 -22.55
N ALA A 38 -5.90 -7.86 -22.75
CA ALA A 38 -6.59 -8.08 -24.01
C ALA A 38 -7.55 -6.92 -24.35
N LYS A 39 -8.25 -6.34 -23.37
CA LYS A 39 -9.20 -5.24 -23.61
C LYS A 39 -8.49 -3.90 -23.82
N PHE A 40 -7.45 -3.59 -23.06
CA PHE A 40 -6.86 -2.26 -23.00
C PHE A 40 -5.42 -2.17 -23.49
N GLY A 41 -4.76 -3.29 -23.81
CA GLY A 41 -3.32 -3.34 -24.13
C GLY A 41 -2.88 -2.51 -25.34
N GLN A 42 -3.81 -2.22 -26.26
CA GLN A 42 -3.58 -1.35 -27.43
C GLN A 42 -3.85 0.13 -27.15
N HIS A 43 -4.39 0.48 -25.98
CA HIS A 43 -4.73 1.86 -25.65
C HIS A 43 -3.44 2.65 -25.29
N PRO A 44 -3.16 3.81 -25.91
CA PRO A 44 -1.88 4.52 -25.77
C PRO A 44 -1.58 4.99 -24.34
N ARG A 45 -2.63 5.16 -23.52
CA ARG A 45 -2.54 5.54 -22.10
C ARG A 45 -2.58 4.35 -21.14
N PHE A 46 -2.65 3.12 -21.62
CA PHE A 46 -2.64 1.93 -20.78
C PHE A 46 -1.32 1.17 -20.91
N ARG A 47 -0.77 0.72 -19.79
CA ARG A 47 0.36 -0.21 -19.74
C ARG A 47 0.13 -1.25 -18.67
N CYS A 48 0.63 -2.46 -18.89
CA CYS A 48 0.67 -3.51 -17.88
C CYS A 48 2.13 -3.79 -17.56
N GLU A 49 2.49 -3.69 -16.28
CA GLU A 49 3.83 -3.98 -15.80
C GLU A 49 3.75 -5.19 -14.88
N ALA A 50 4.14 -6.35 -15.42
CA ALA A 50 4.14 -7.62 -14.69
C ALA A 50 5.44 -7.85 -13.91
N ASP A 51 6.48 -7.06 -14.19
CA ASP A 51 7.72 -7.08 -13.42
C ASP A 51 7.53 -6.30 -12.11
N VAL A 52 7.92 -6.93 -11.01
CA VAL A 52 7.85 -6.34 -9.66
C VAL A 52 9.18 -5.81 -9.17
N VAL A 53 10.26 -6.04 -9.91
CA VAL A 53 11.59 -5.54 -9.54
C VAL A 53 11.67 -4.04 -9.79
N SER A 54 11.14 -3.56 -10.92
CA SER A 54 11.18 -2.13 -11.24
C SER A 54 10.24 -1.32 -10.35
N GLN A 55 10.75 -0.24 -9.78
CA GLN A 55 9.96 0.75 -9.04
C GLN A 55 9.64 1.98 -9.91
N GLU A 56 10.07 2.03 -11.16
CA GLU A 56 10.02 3.23 -12.00
C GLU A 56 8.60 3.77 -12.14
N SER A 57 7.61 2.91 -12.44
CA SER A 57 6.23 3.39 -12.58
C SER A 57 5.63 3.86 -11.25
N LEU A 58 6.08 3.31 -10.11
CA LEU A 58 5.65 3.79 -8.79
C LEU A 58 6.15 5.21 -8.60
N HIS A 59 7.44 5.47 -8.88
CA HIS A 59 8.04 6.80 -8.86
C HIS A 59 7.52 7.75 -9.93
N ALA A 60 6.99 7.26 -11.06
CA ALA A 60 6.39 8.10 -12.10
C ALA A 60 4.90 8.40 -11.88
N SER A 61 4.21 7.65 -11.02
CA SER A 61 2.76 7.77 -10.81
C SER A 61 2.36 8.90 -9.85
N ASP A 62 1.31 9.66 -10.17
CA ASP A 62 0.81 10.71 -9.27
C ASP A 62 0.03 10.15 -8.06
N LEU A 63 -0.56 8.96 -8.22
CA LEU A 63 -1.42 8.29 -7.24
C LEU A 63 -1.46 6.77 -7.51
N MET A 64 -1.68 5.98 -6.46
CA MET A 64 -2.02 4.57 -6.56
C MET A 64 -3.50 4.32 -6.27
N ILE A 65 -4.13 3.37 -6.97
CA ILE A 65 -5.47 2.86 -6.63
C ILE A 65 -5.30 1.43 -6.10
N SER A 66 -5.84 1.15 -4.91
CA SER A 66 -5.72 -0.16 -4.27
C SER A 66 -6.96 -0.49 -3.42
N ASP A 67 -7.02 -1.69 -2.85
CA ASP A 67 -8.08 -2.11 -1.94
C ASP A 67 -7.57 -2.20 -0.48
N TRP A 68 -7.06 -3.36 -0.07
CA TRP A 68 -6.53 -3.66 1.26
C TRP A 68 -5.07 -4.10 1.20
N SER A 69 -4.38 -3.80 0.10
CA SER A 69 -3.00 -4.23 -0.10
C SER A 69 -2.03 -3.46 0.82
N GLY A 70 -1.14 -4.18 1.50
CA GLY A 70 -0.02 -3.58 2.23
C GLY A 70 0.89 -2.73 1.32
N ALA A 71 1.02 -3.11 0.05
CA ALA A 71 1.81 -2.34 -0.93
C ALA A 71 1.28 -0.91 -1.13
N ALA A 72 -0.02 -0.67 -0.85
CA ALA A 72 -0.58 0.67 -0.87
C ALA A 72 -0.04 1.55 0.27
N LEU A 73 0.16 0.94 1.45
CA LEU A 73 0.76 1.63 2.60
C LEU A 73 2.23 1.92 2.35
N ASP A 74 2.97 0.95 1.80
CA ASP A 74 4.38 1.11 1.43
C ASP A 74 4.55 2.21 0.38
N TYR A 75 3.69 2.24 -0.64
CA TYR A 75 3.69 3.30 -1.64
C TYR A 75 3.43 4.67 -1.00
N ALA A 76 2.38 4.77 -0.19
CA ALA A 76 1.99 6.05 0.39
C ALA A 76 3.07 6.59 1.33
N LEU A 77 3.50 5.78 2.30
CA LEU A 77 4.45 6.19 3.32
C LEU A 77 5.88 6.26 2.77
N GLY A 78 6.25 5.39 1.82
CA GLY A 78 7.56 5.41 1.19
C GLY A 78 7.75 6.63 0.28
N LEU A 79 6.80 6.89 -0.61
CA LEU A 79 6.91 7.95 -1.62
C LEU A 79 6.26 9.27 -1.21
N GLU A 80 5.52 9.28 -0.11
CA GLU A 80 4.67 10.40 0.34
C GLU A 80 3.65 10.79 -0.72
N ARG A 81 2.98 9.79 -1.31
CA ARG A 81 2.00 9.95 -2.40
C ARG A 81 0.62 9.41 -2.04
N PRO A 82 -0.46 10.05 -2.55
CA PRO A 82 -1.83 9.66 -2.21
C PRO A 82 -2.18 8.27 -2.73
N VAL A 83 -3.10 7.62 -2.01
CA VAL A 83 -3.77 6.40 -2.47
C VAL A 83 -5.28 6.60 -2.51
N LEU A 84 -5.92 6.16 -3.59
CA LEU A 84 -7.37 6.01 -3.63
C LEU A 84 -7.73 4.55 -3.32
N PHE A 85 -8.47 4.34 -2.23
CA PHE A 85 -8.88 3.02 -1.79
C PHE A 85 -10.28 2.67 -2.29
N LEU A 86 -10.44 1.48 -2.86
CA LEU A 86 -11.76 0.93 -3.19
C LEU A 86 -12.29 0.16 -1.98
N ASP A 87 -13.46 0.54 -1.49
CA ASP A 87 -14.07 -0.03 -0.28
C ASP A 87 -14.76 -1.37 -0.54
N VAL A 88 -13.95 -2.36 -0.94
CA VAL A 88 -14.39 -3.75 -1.12
C VAL A 88 -14.41 -4.48 0.24
N PRO A 89 -15.10 -5.62 0.37
CA PRO A 89 -15.10 -6.40 1.60
C PRO A 89 -13.69 -6.67 2.14
N ARG A 90 -13.53 -6.50 3.46
CA ARG A 90 -12.25 -6.69 4.16
C ARG A 90 -11.64 -8.06 3.87
N LYS A 91 -10.32 -8.09 3.68
CA LYS A 91 -9.55 -9.34 3.69
C LYS A 91 -9.30 -9.77 5.13
N VAL A 92 -10.28 -10.44 5.74
CA VAL A 92 -10.17 -10.98 7.09
C VAL A 92 -9.49 -12.34 7.06
N ASN A 93 -8.21 -12.39 7.43
CA ASN A 93 -7.46 -13.66 7.55
C ASN A 93 -7.65 -14.31 8.93
N ASN A 94 -7.94 -13.52 9.96
CA ASN A 94 -8.22 -13.98 11.31
C ASN A 94 -9.59 -13.45 11.75
N PRO A 95 -10.64 -14.28 11.84
CA PRO A 95 -11.98 -13.83 12.22
C PRO A 95 -12.07 -13.33 13.68
N ASP A 96 -11.17 -13.79 14.55
CA ASP A 96 -11.16 -13.44 15.97
C ASP A 96 -10.53 -12.07 16.27
N PHE A 97 -10.08 -11.32 15.25
CA PHE A 97 -9.42 -10.02 15.43
C PHE A 97 -10.28 -9.03 16.24
N ALA A 98 -11.61 -9.11 16.11
CA ALA A 98 -12.55 -8.26 16.83
C ALA A 98 -12.49 -8.44 18.36
N ARG A 99 -11.97 -9.57 18.86
CA ARG A 99 -11.82 -9.82 20.30
C ARG A 99 -10.73 -8.97 20.95
N LEU A 100 -9.83 -8.40 20.15
CA LEU A 100 -8.72 -7.58 20.64
C LEU A 100 -9.15 -6.14 20.98
N ASP A 101 -10.37 -5.72 20.61
CA ASP A 101 -10.88 -4.36 20.77
C ASP A 101 -9.91 -3.27 20.24
N ILE A 102 -9.13 -3.62 19.22
CA ILE A 102 -8.16 -2.73 18.56
C ILE A 102 -8.59 -2.59 17.11
N VAL A 103 -8.74 -1.33 16.67
CA VAL A 103 -8.99 -1.03 15.27
C VAL A 103 -7.76 -1.38 14.44
N PRO A 104 -7.90 -2.21 13.39
CA PRO A 104 -6.79 -2.54 12.49
C PRO A 104 -6.15 -1.28 11.93
N PHE A 105 -4.82 -1.31 11.77
CA PHE A 105 -4.06 -0.15 11.32
C PHE A 105 -4.51 0.31 9.93
N GLU A 106 -4.72 -0.65 9.03
CA GLU A 106 -5.20 -0.47 7.66
C GLU A 106 -6.58 0.21 7.63
N ASP A 107 -7.44 -0.06 8.61
CA ASP A 107 -8.74 0.58 8.69
C ASP A 107 -8.64 2.07 8.97
N ARG A 108 -7.75 2.44 9.89
CA ARG A 108 -7.57 3.83 10.30
C ARG A 108 -6.83 4.65 9.23
N ILE A 109 -5.69 4.13 8.74
CA ILE A 109 -4.74 4.95 7.98
C ILE A 109 -5.23 5.36 6.59
N ARG A 110 -6.13 4.59 5.96
CA ARG A 110 -6.57 4.82 4.57
C ARG A 110 -7.13 6.21 4.32
N ARG A 111 -7.80 6.80 5.31
CA ARG A 111 -8.34 8.18 5.23
C ARG A 111 -7.25 9.24 5.43
N ASP A 112 -6.20 8.91 6.17
CA ASP A 112 -5.09 9.83 6.44
C ASP A 112 -4.15 9.97 5.22
N ILE A 113 -3.91 8.85 4.51
CA ILE A 113 -2.99 8.80 3.36
C ILE A 113 -3.68 8.90 2.00
N GLY A 114 -5.00 9.14 1.98
CA GLY A 114 -5.77 8.95 0.75
C GLY A 114 -7.21 9.43 0.81
N ALA A 115 -8.02 8.80 -0.04
CA ALA A 115 -9.48 8.84 -0.01
C ALA A 115 -10.04 7.42 -0.23
N VAL A 116 -11.31 7.22 0.12
CA VAL A 116 -12.00 5.92 0.04
C VAL A 116 -13.25 6.07 -0.82
N VAL A 117 -13.41 5.19 -1.81
CA VAL A 117 -14.54 5.21 -2.75
C VAL A 117 -15.23 3.85 -2.75
N ALA A 118 -16.56 3.89 -2.69
CA ALA A 118 -17.38 2.68 -2.74
C ALA A 118 -17.32 2.01 -4.14
N PRO A 119 -17.32 0.67 -4.23
CA PRO A 119 -17.16 -0.04 -5.50
C PRO A 119 -18.26 0.18 -6.53
N ASP A 120 -19.42 0.69 -6.12
CA ASP A 120 -20.56 1.06 -6.96
C ASP A 120 -20.49 2.50 -7.47
N ARG A 121 -19.57 3.32 -6.95
CA ARG A 121 -19.35 4.72 -7.35
C ARG A 121 -18.07 4.91 -8.16
N LEU A 122 -17.81 4.00 -9.09
CA LEU A 122 -16.59 4.08 -9.91
C LEU A 122 -16.58 5.32 -10.82
N ASP A 123 -17.74 5.81 -11.24
CA ASP A 123 -17.83 7.01 -12.08
C ASP A 123 -17.39 8.29 -11.34
N ASP A 124 -17.42 8.31 -10.00
CA ASP A 124 -16.98 9.43 -9.16
C ASP A 124 -15.45 9.46 -8.98
N ILE A 125 -14.73 8.42 -9.43
CA ILE A 125 -13.28 8.28 -9.21
C ILE A 125 -12.48 9.46 -9.77
N PRO A 126 -12.73 9.98 -10.99
CA PRO A 126 -12.03 11.16 -11.50
C PRO A 126 -12.16 12.37 -10.56
N ASP A 127 -13.36 12.62 -10.04
CA ASP A 127 -13.63 13.71 -9.10
C ASP A 127 -12.97 13.48 -7.74
N CYS A 128 -12.79 12.22 -7.34
CA CYS A 128 -12.05 11.87 -6.13
C CYS A 128 -10.53 11.95 -6.33
N VAL A 129 -10.01 11.71 -7.53
CA VAL A 129 -8.58 11.78 -7.85
C VAL A 129 -8.12 13.23 -7.89
N GLN A 130 -8.92 14.14 -8.47
CA GLN A 130 -8.51 15.51 -8.73
C GLN A 130 -7.99 16.25 -7.48
N PRO A 131 -8.66 16.24 -6.32
CA PRO A 131 -8.16 16.89 -5.10
C PRO A 131 -6.91 16.24 -4.50
N LEU A 132 -6.65 14.97 -4.81
CA LEU A 132 -5.47 14.24 -4.32
C LEU A 132 -4.21 14.64 -5.08
N ILE A 133 -4.35 14.97 -6.37
CA ILE A 133 -3.23 15.27 -7.27
C ILE A 133 -3.10 16.77 -7.61
N SER A 134 -4.11 17.60 -7.31
CA SER A 134 -4.08 19.03 -7.63
C SER A 134 -3.06 19.84 -6.83
N ASP A 135 -2.71 19.37 -5.62
CA ASP A 135 -1.70 19.97 -4.75
C ASP A 135 -0.79 18.89 -4.16
N PRO A 136 0.21 18.41 -4.93
CA PRO A 136 1.12 17.36 -4.49
C PRO A 136 1.93 17.75 -3.25
N HIS A 137 2.26 19.04 -3.09
CA HIS A 137 3.04 19.52 -1.94
C HIS A 137 2.26 19.41 -0.64
N ARG A 138 0.99 19.85 -0.64
CA ARG A 138 0.10 19.71 0.52
C ARG A 138 -0.10 18.25 0.89
N PHE A 139 -0.32 17.40 -0.10
CA PHE A 139 -0.55 15.98 0.17
C PHE A 139 0.71 15.28 0.70
N ARG A 140 1.87 15.59 0.11
CA ARG A 140 3.17 15.12 0.59
C ARG A 140 3.42 15.53 2.04
N ALA A 141 3.17 16.79 2.39
CA ALA A 141 3.31 17.28 3.75
C ALA A 141 2.38 16.54 4.73
N ARG A 142 1.11 16.31 4.32
CA ARG A 142 0.14 15.54 5.11
C ARG A 142 0.63 14.11 5.38
N ILE A 143 1.08 13.41 4.34
CA ILE A 143 1.60 12.04 4.49
C ILE A 143 2.90 12.04 5.30
N GLY A 144 3.77 13.05 5.16
CA GLY A 144 4.98 13.18 5.95
C GLY A 144 4.69 13.21 7.46
N VAL A 145 3.64 13.91 7.89
CA VAL A 145 3.16 13.89 9.29
C VAL A 145 2.72 12.49 9.69
N VAL A 146 1.89 11.82 8.88
CA VAL A 146 1.42 10.45 9.14
C VAL A 146 2.61 9.49 9.26
N ARG A 147 3.57 9.57 8.34
CA ARG A 147 4.78 8.76 8.32
C ARG A 147 5.62 8.97 9.57
N SER A 148 5.85 10.21 9.97
CA SER A 148 6.64 10.53 11.18
C SER A 148 6.03 9.95 12.46
N ARG A 149 4.70 9.75 12.47
CA ARG A 149 3.97 9.19 13.61
C ARG A 149 4.03 7.66 13.67
N TRP A 150 4.06 6.98 12.52
CA TRP A 150 3.85 5.53 12.46
C TRP A 150 5.03 4.73 11.92
N VAL A 151 5.98 5.38 11.23
CA VAL A 151 7.14 4.71 10.63
C VAL A 151 8.41 5.17 11.33
N TYR A 152 9.11 4.21 11.92
CA TYR A 152 10.36 4.43 12.65
C TYR A 152 11.57 4.05 11.79
N ASN A 153 12.72 4.65 12.09
CA ASN A 153 14.00 4.32 11.46
C ASN A 153 13.97 4.44 9.91
N VAL A 154 13.27 5.46 9.39
CA VAL A 154 13.21 5.72 7.95
C VAL A 154 14.63 5.92 7.41
N GLY A 155 15.02 5.11 6.42
CA GLY A 155 16.35 5.15 5.81
C GLY A 155 17.46 4.44 6.60
N SER A 156 17.20 3.99 7.83
CA SER A 156 18.19 3.34 8.70
C SER A 156 17.73 2.04 9.34
N SER A 157 16.52 1.57 9.00
CA SER A 157 15.88 0.39 9.61
C SER A 157 16.75 -0.87 9.55
N GLY A 158 17.43 -1.12 8.43
CA GLY A 158 18.35 -2.25 8.28
C GLY A 158 19.52 -2.20 9.27
N ALA A 159 20.15 -1.04 9.41
CA ALA A 159 21.26 -0.84 10.33
C ALA A 159 20.82 -0.94 11.80
N ARG A 160 19.67 -0.32 12.15
CA ARG A 160 19.08 -0.41 13.50
C ARG A 160 18.64 -1.84 13.83
N GLY A 161 18.11 -2.58 12.87
CA GLY A 161 17.76 -3.99 13.03
C GLY A 161 18.98 -4.85 13.31
N ALA A 162 20.06 -4.67 12.54
CA ALA A 162 21.31 -5.41 12.73
C ALA A 162 21.94 -5.13 14.11
N GLU A 163 22.01 -3.86 14.52
CA GLU A 163 22.48 -3.46 15.84
C GLU A 163 21.66 -4.14 16.96
N ARG A 164 20.33 -4.12 16.87
CA ARG A 164 19.48 -4.75 17.89
C ARG A 164 19.67 -6.27 17.98
N ILE A 165 19.90 -6.94 16.85
CA ILE A 165 20.19 -8.38 16.84
C ILE A 165 21.51 -8.68 17.56
N LEU A 166 22.55 -7.86 17.33
CA LEU A 166 23.85 -8.02 18.01
C LEU A 166 23.74 -7.80 19.52
N GLU A 167 22.97 -6.81 19.96
CA GLU A 167 22.70 -6.58 21.39
C GLU A 167 22.02 -7.78 22.06
N LEU A 168 20.97 -8.32 21.43
CA LEU A 168 20.26 -9.49 21.94
C LEU A 168 21.15 -10.74 22.03
N ALA A 169 22.03 -10.94 21.04
CA ALA A 169 23.00 -12.03 21.07
C ALA A 169 23.96 -11.86 22.27
N ALA A 170 24.51 -10.66 22.46
CA ALA A 170 25.41 -10.37 23.58
C ALA A 170 24.72 -10.44 24.96
N GLU A 171 23.43 -10.13 25.05
CA GLU A 171 22.62 -10.33 26.26
C GLU A 171 22.42 -11.81 26.59
N SER A 172 22.21 -12.64 25.56
CA SER A 172 21.98 -14.10 25.71
C SER A 172 23.23 -14.88 26.15
N GLU A 173 24.42 -14.33 25.90
CA GLU A 173 25.72 -14.91 26.27
C GLU A 173 26.17 -14.52 27.70
N ARG A 174 25.44 -13.62 28.39
CA ARG A 174 25.78 -13.27 29.77
C ARG A 174 25.40 -14.43 30.70
N PRO A 175 26.32 -14.91 31.56
CA PRO A 175 25.99 -15.94 32.54
C PRO A 175 24.82 -15.49 33.43
N CYS A 176 23.86 -16.39 33.67
CA CYS A 176 22.81 -16.16 34.65
C CYS A 176 23.47 -15.83 36.00
N GLN A 177 23.33 -14.59 36.47
CA GLN A 177 23.77 -14.24 37.81
C GLN A 177 22.85 -14.94 38.80
N ASP A 178 23.29 -16.11 39.27
CA ASP A 178 22.63 -16.90 40.31
C ASP A 178 22.56 -16.03 41.57
N THR A 179 21.38 -15.47 41.84
CA THR A 179 21.10 -14.74 43.07
C THR A 179 20.87 -15.74 44.20
N ARG A 180 21.94 -16.45 44.60
CA ARG A 180 21.98 -17.23 45.84
C ARG A 180 23.02 -16.63 46.78
N SER A 181 22.60 -15.64 47.55
CA SER A 181 23.25 -15.28 48.80
C SER A 181 22.22 -14.85 49.84
N ARG A 182 21.54 -15.83 50.44
CA ARG A 182 21.00 -15.74 51.80
C ARG A 182 21.12 -17.10 52.48
N GLY A 183 22.22 -17.27 53.21
CA GLY A 183 22.44 -18.24 54.27
C GLY A 183 23.08 -17.50 55.43
#